data_AF-Q8A2S9-F1
#
_entry.id   AF-Q8A2S9-F1
#
_cell.length_a   1.000
_cell.length_b   1.000
_cell.length_c   1.000
_cell.angle_alpha   90.00
_cell.angle_beta   90.00
_cell.angle_gamma   90.00
#
_symmetry.space_group_name_H-M   'P 1'
#
loop_
_entity.id
_entity.type
_entity.pdbx_description
1 polymer ?
#
loop_
_entity_poly.entity_id
_entity_poly.type
_entity_poly.pdbx_seq_one_letter_code
_entity_poly.pdbx_strand_id
1 'polypeptide(L)'
;MKYFCVTEAVALYIQKYVQYRKRKIFFGATGKIEDLVPSIVKHKTEKYLVPMSDVHNDDVKNLLDKNNIQHTEAVMYRTVSNDFTSDEEFDYDMLVFFSPAGVTSLKKNFPDFDQKEIRIGTFGSTTAQAVRDAGLRLDLEAPTVQAPSMTAALDMFIKENNK
;
A
#
# COMPACT_ATOMS: atom_id res chain seq x y z
N MET A 1 -2.33 -29.14 -2.24
CA MET A 1 -2.37 -27.69 -1.99
C MET A 1 -1.66 -26.98 -3.13
N LYS A 2 -2.34 -26.02 -3.72
CA LYS A 2 -1.86 -25.16 -4.80
C LYS A 2 -1.79 -23.74 -4.24
N TYR A 3 -0.78 -22.97 -4.60
CA TYR A 3 -0.65 -21.57 -4.19
C TYR A 3 -0.71 -20.68 -5.43
N PHE A 4 -1.45 -19.59 -5.33
CA PHE A 4 -1.62 -18.61 -6.40
C PHE A 4 -1.18 -17.26 -5.84
N CYS A 5 -0.06 -16.75 -6.34
CA CYS A 5 0.63 -15.59 -5.75
C CYS A 5 0.56 -14.42 -6.74
N VAL A 6 0.13 -13.24 -6.31
CA VAL A 6 0.06 -12.09 -7.22
C VAL A 6 1.41 -11.71 -7.83
N THR A 7 2.51 -11.99 -7.13
CA THR A 7 3.89 -11.73 -7.59
C THR A 7 4.79 -12.96 -7.46
N GLU A 8 5.87 -12.96 -8.23
CA GLU A 8 6.95 -13.96 -8.12
C GLU A 8 7.64 -13.92 -6.76
N ALA A 9 7.83 -12.72 -6.18
CA ALA A 9 8.47 -12.58 -4.86
C ALA A 9 7.71 -13.35 -3.77
N VAL A 10 6.38 -13.29 -3.77
CA VAL A 10 5.53 -14.07 -2.84
C VAL A 10 5.62 -15.56 -3.13
N ALA A 11 5.66 -15.97 -4.40
CA ALA A 11 5.83 -17.36 -4.78
C ALA A 11 7.16 -17.96 -4.27
N LEU A 12 8.27 -17.23 -4.44
CA LEU A 12 9.59 -17.62 -3.93
C LEU A 12 9.62 -17.68 -2.40
N TYR A 13 8.97 -16.71 -1.74
CA TYR A 13 8.83 -16.73 -0.28
C TYR A 13 8.11 -18.00 0.18
N ILE A 14 6.95 -18.34 -0.40
CA ILE A 14 6.22 -19.56 -0.07
C ILE A 14 7.08 -20.80 -0.35
N GLN A 15 7.77 -20.85 -1.49
CA GLN A 15 8.63 -21.98 -1.87
C GLN A 15 9.73 -22.25 -0.83
N LYS A 16 10.27 -21.21 -0.20
CA LYS A 16 11.30 -21.34 0.85
C LYS A 16 10.78 -22.04 2.11
N TYR A 17 9.52 -21.81 2.49
CA TYR A 17 8.98 -22.32 3.77
C TYR A 17 8.10 -23.55 3.64
N VAL A 18 7.64 -23.86 2.42
CA VAL A 18 6.85 -25.07 2.17
C VAL A 18 7.78 -26.26 1.93
N GLN A 19 7.67 -27.28 2.79
CA GLN A 19 8.47 -28.52 2.72
C GLN A 19 8.44 -29.19 1.33
N TYR A 20 9.52 -29.90 1.00
CA TYR A 20 9.88 -30.53 -0.30
C TYR A 20 8.80 -31.33 -1.07
N ARG A 21 7.63 -31.64 -0.48
CA ARG A 21 6.51 -32.20 -1.27
C ARG A 21 6.16 -31.21 -2.37
N LYS A 22 6.27 -31.64 -3.63
CA LYS A 22 6.00 -30.84 -4.85
C LYS A 22 4.61 -30.19 -4.83
N ARG A 23 4.47 -29.04 -4.15
CA ARG A 23 3.28 -28.19 -4.22
C ARG A 23 3.36 -27.39 -5.52
N LYS A 24 2.22 -27.20 -6.18
CA LYS A 24 2.16 -26.35 -7.38
C LYS A 24 2.02 -24.90 -6.94
N ILE A 25 2.89 -24.03 -7.44
CA ILE A 25 2.86 -22.60 -7.19
C ILE A 25 2.67 -21.91 -8.54
N PHE A 26 1.73 -20.98 -8.60
CA PHE A 26 1.41 -20.13 -9.74
C PHE A 26 1.65 -18.69 -9.34
N PHE A 27 2.06 -17.83 -10.27
CA PHE A 27 2.18 -16.41 -10.00
C PHE A 27 1.78 -15.52 -11.20
N GLY A 28 1.36 -14.29 -10.91
CA GLY A 28 1.01 -13.27 -11.90
C GLY A 28 2.25 -12.53 -12.42
N ALA A 29 2.16 -11.97 -13.63
CA ALA A 29 3.26 -11.27 -14.27
C ALA A 29 3.31 -9.78 -13.91
N THR A 30 2.15 -9.18 -13.62
CA THR A 30 1.99 -7.73 -13.39
C THR A 30 1.82 -7.35 -11.92
N GLY A 31 1.73 -8.33 -11.02
CA GLY A 31 1.39 -8.09 -9.61
C GLY A 31 -0.11 -7.91 -9.36
N LYS A 32 -0.95 -7.99 -10.40
CA LYS A 32 -2.41 -7.87 -10.28
C LYS A 32 -3.09 -9.24 -10.18
N ILE A 33 -4.23 -9.30 -9.51
CA ILE A 33 -4.95 -10.56 -9.27
C ILE A 33 -5.58 -11.14 -10.55
N GLU A 34 -5.91 -10.29 -11.52
CA GLU A 34 -6.51 -10.67 -12.80
C GLU A 34 -5.62 -11.63 -13.57
N ASP A 35 -4.30 -11.51 -13.44
CA ASP A 35 -3.33 -12.42 -14.06
C ASP A 35 -3.45 -13.87 -13.56
N LEU A 36 -4.01 -14.07 -12.37
CA LEU A 36 -4.19 -15.39 -11.78
C LEU A 36 -5.46 -16.08 -12.30
N VAL A 37 -6.43 -15.33 -12.83
CA VAL A 37 -7.73 -15.86 -13.27
C VAL A 37 -7.59 -17.04 -14.24
N PRO A 38 -6.75 -17.00 -15.29
CA PRO A 38 -6.59 -18.14 -16.19
C PRO A 38 -6.12 -19.43 -15.48
N SER A 39 -5.26 -19.29 -14.47
CA SER A 39 -4.74 -20.42 -13.69
C SER A 39 -5.76 -20.93 -12.67
N ILE A 40 -6.51 -20.02 -12.03
CA ILE A 40 -7.56 -20.32 -11.07
C ILE A 40 -8.73 -21.04 -11.77
N VAL A 41 -9.17 -20.57 -12.94
CA VAL A 41 -10.26 -21.18 -13.71
C VAL A 41 -9.92 -22.61 -14.16
N LYS A 42 -8.66 -22.89 -14.52
CA LYS A 42 -8.17 -24.26 -14.79
C LYS A 42 -8.22 -25.17 -13.56
N HIS A 43 -8.38 -24.59 -12.37
CA HIS A 43 -8.46 -25.27 -11.08
C HIS A 43 -9.74 -24.90 -10.32
N LYS A 44 -10.84 -24.59 -11.03
CA LYS A 44 -12.10 -24.11 -10.45
C LYS A 44 -12.80 -25.06 -9.46
N THR A 45 -12.46 -26.35 -9.49
CA THR A 45 -13.04 -27.37 -8.58
C THR A 45 -12.39 -27.35 -7.19
N GLU A 46 -11.30 -26.62 -7.02
CA GLU A 46 -10.66 -26.42 -5.71
C GLU A 46 -11.45 -25.41 -4.88
N LYS A 47 -11.26 -25.45 -3.55
CA LYS A 47 -11.75 -24.43 -2.63
C LYS A 47 -10.61 -23.48 -2.30
N TYR A 48 -10.85 -22.18 -2.50
CA TYR A 48 -9.83 -21.15 -2.32
C TYR A 48 -9.99 -20.47 -0.96
N LEU A 49 -8.87 -20.27 -0.26
CA LEU A 49 -8.79 -19.37 0.88
C LEU A 49 -8.03 -18.14 0.43
N VAL A 50 -8.56 -16.96 0.72
CA VAL A 50 -7.97 -15.67 0.35
C VAL A 50 -7.58 -14.92 1.62
N PRO A 51 -6.32 -15.02 2.08
CA PRO A 51 -5.79 -14.19 3.15
C PRO A 51 -5.74 -12.73 2.71
N MET A 52 -6.27 -11.82 3.54
CA MET A 52 -6.28 -10.39 3.24
C MET A 52 -6.17 -9.53 4.50
N SER A 53 -5.95 -8.23 4.28
CA SER A 53 -5.95 -7.21 5.33
C SER A 53 -7.36 -6.97 5.86
N ASP A 54 -7.49 -6.37 7.04
CA ASP A 54 -8.77 -5.79 7.48
C ASP A 54 -9.20 -4.62 6.59
N VAL A 55 -8.23 -3.87 6.06
CA VAL A 55 -8.44 -2.84 5.05
C VAL A 55 -8.37 -3.45 3.64
N HIS A 56 -9.47 -4.05 3.18
CA HIS A 56 -9.63 -4.56 1.81
C HIS A 56 -10.92 -4.02 1.19
N ASN A 57 -11.04 -4.13 -0.12
CA ASN A 57 -12.27 -3.88 -0.87
C ASN A 57 -12.80 -5.19 -1.48
N ASP A 58 -13.96 -5.11 -2.12
CA ASP A 58 -14.64 -6.28 -2.69
C ASP A 58 -14.10 -6.71 -4.07
N ASP A 59 -13.02 -6.11 -4.58
CA ASP A 59 -12.56 -6.36 -5.96
C ASP A 59 -12.18 -7.84 -6.16
N VAL A 60 -11.49 -8.43 -5.19
CA VAL A 60 -11.09 -9.85 -5.22
C VAL A 60 -12.30 -10.76 -5.18
N LYS A 61 -13.22 -10.51 -4.24
CA LYS A 61 -14.49 -11.23 -4.12
C LYS A 61 -15.27 -11.20 -5.43
N ASN A 62 -15.50 -10.00 -5.96
CA ASN A 62 -16.27 -9.77 -7.18
C ASN A 62 -15.62 -10.48 -8.39
N LEU A 63 -14.29 -10.45 -8.49
CA LEU A 63 -13.56 -11.13 -9.54
C LEU A 63 -13.72 -12.66 -9.48
N LEU A 64 -13.63 -13.24 -8.28
CA LEU A 64 -13.75 -14.69 -8.08
C LEU A 64 -15.19 -15.17 -8.24
N ASP A 65 -16.18 -14.42 -7.72
CA ASP A 65 -17.61 -14.69 -7.89
C ASP A 65 -18.01 -14.66 -9.36
N LYS A 66 -17.56 -13.64 -10.11
CA LYS A 66 -17.80 -13.52 -11.56
C LYS A 66 -17.31 -14.74 -12.36
N ASN A 67 -16.26 -15.40 -11.87
CA ASN A 67 -15.69 -16.61 -12.48
C ASN A 67 -16.24 -17.92 -11.88
N ASN A 68 -17.26 -17.85 -11.02
CA ASN A 68 -17.86 -18.98 -10.31
C ASN A 68 -16.82 -19.80 -9.51
N ILE A 69 -15.90 -19.12 -8.83
CA ILE A 69 -14.85 -19.74 -8.02
C ILE A 69 -15.31 -19.83 -6.57
N GLN A 70 -15.32 -21.05 -6.01
CA GLN A 70 -15.61 -21.24 -4.60
C GLN A 70 -14.44 -20.72 -3.74
N HIS A 71 -14.68 -19.67 -2.97
CA HIS A 71 -13.67 -19.04 -2.13
C HIS A 71 -14.18 -18.65 -0.75
N THR A 72 -13.25 -18.42 0.16
CA THR A 72 -13.49 -17.87 1.50
C THR A 72 -12.44 -16.82 1.77
N GLU A 73 -12.88 -15.61 2.11
CA GLU A 73 -12.03 -14.50 2.50
C GLU A 73 -11.72 -14.58 4.00
N ALA A 74 -10.46 -14.34 4.36
CA ALA A 74 -10.00 -14.40 5.74
C ALA A 74 -9.10 -13.20 6.03
N VAL A 75 -9.58 -12.31 6.89
CA VAL A 75 -8.77 -11.23 7.46
C VAL A 75 -7.71 -11.86 8.36
N MET A 76 -6.45 -11.82 7.93
CA MET A 76 -5.32 -12.46 8.63
C MET A 76 -4.35 -11.47 9.26
N TYR A 77 -4.48 -10.19 8.95
CA TYR A 77 -3.68 -9.13 9.53
C TYR A 77 -4.47 -7.83 9.56
N ARG A 78 -4.06 -6.90 10.43
CA ARG A 78 -4.71 -5.61 10.61
C ARG A 78 -3.75 -4.48 10.32
N THR A 79 -4.19 -3.46 9.61
CA THR A 79 -3.48 -2.20 9.48
C THR A 79 -3.78 -1.33 10.69
N VAL A 80 -2.76 -1.05 11.50
CA VAL A 80 -2.87 -0.18 12.68
C VAL A 80 -1.98 1.06 12.49
N SER A 81 -2.41 2.19 13.05
CA SER A 81 -1.54 3.36 13.22
C SER A 81 -0.53 3.07 14.32
N ASN A 82 0.71 3.52 14.16
CA ASN A 82 1.57 3.73 15.30
C ASN A 82 1.12 5.01 16.00
N ASP A 83 0.94 4.92 17.31
CA ASP A 83 0.65 6.08 18.14
C ASP A 83 1.98 6.76 18.49
N PHE A 84 2.03 8.08 18.35
CA PHE A 84 3.15 8.85 18.89
C PHE A 84 3.00 8.90 20.41
N THR A 85 4.09 8.65 21.14
CA THR A 85 4.10 8.77 22.59
C THR A 85 4.05 10.26 22.96
N SER A 86 3.43 10.58 24.10
CA SER A 86 3.25 11.98 24.56
C SER A 86 4.55 12.79 24.74
N ASP A 87 5.67 12.07 24.86
CA ASP A 87 7.03 12.52 25.12
C ASP A 87 7.89 12.58 23.84
N GLU A 88 7.34 12.22 22.68
CA GLU A 88 8.03 12.36 21.40
C GLU A 88 7.94 13.81 20.90
N GLU A 89 9.09 14.48 20.78
CA GLU A 89 9.14 15.83 20.22
C GLU A 89 8.78 15.79 18.74
N PHE A 90 7.81 16.62 18.34
CA PHE A 90 7.40 16.76 16.94
C PHE A 90 8.21 17.88 16.28
N ASP A 91 9.51 17.62 16.06
CA ASP A 91 10.53 18.61 15.66
C ASP A 91 10.98 18.47 14.20
N TYR A 92 10.09 18.03 13.31
CA TYR A 92 10.41 17.80 11.91
C TYR A 92 10.31 19.07 11.06
N ASP A 93 11.34 19.34 10.25
CA ASP A 93 11.30 20.37 9.20
C ASP A 93 10.32 20.00 8.06
N MET A 94 10.12 18.70 7.82
CA MET A 94 9.28 18.20 6.73
C MET A 94 8.62 16.85 7.06
N LEU A 95 7.33 16.73 6.73
CA LEU A 95 6.56 15.49 6.78
C LEU A 95 6.34 14.98 5.36
N VAL A 96 6.65 13.71 5.09
CA VAL A 96 6.51 13.11 3.76
C VAL A 96 5.51 11.95 3.79
N PHE A 97 4.39 12.09 3.09
CA PHE A 97 3.32 11.10 3.05
C PHE A 97 3.35 10.27 1.76
N PHE A 98 3.23 8.95 1.90
CA PHE A 98 3.17 8.02 0.77
C PHE A 98 1.76 7.43 0.54
N SER A 99 0.80 7.76 1.40
CA SER A 99 -0.59 7.35 1.26
C SER A 99 -1.54 8.31 1.99
N PRO A 100 -2.82 8.40 1.58
CA PRO A 100 -3.86 9.16 2.30
C PRO A 100 -4.03 8.74 3.77
N ALA A 101 -3.78 7.47 4.09
CA ALA A 101 -3.86 6.96 5.46
C ALA A 101 -2.84 7.65 6.40
N GLY A 102 -1.66 8.03 5.89
CA GLY A 102 -0.67 8.77 6.67
C GLY A 102 -1.18 10.17 7.10
N VAL A 103 -1.85 10.88 6.19
CA VAL A 103 -2.46 12.18 6.47
C VAL A 103 -3.56 12.05 7.53
N THR A 104 -4.38 11.00 7.42
CA THR A 104 -5.42 10.69 8.41
C THR A 104 -4.81 10.38 9.79
N SER A 105 -3.70 9.62 9.82
CA SER A 105 -2.99 9.32 11.06
C SER A 105 -2.41 10.55 11.72
N LEU A 106 -1.86 11.52 10.96
CA LEU A 106 -1.37 12.78 11.50
C LEU A 106 -2.49 13.51 12.25
N LYS A 107 -3.66 13.71 11.63
CA LYS A 107 -4.80 14.39 12.25
C LYS A 107 -5.38 13.65 13.44
N LYS A 108 -5.33 12.31 13.43
CA LYS A 108 -5.78 11.48 14.57
C LYS A 108 -4.82 11.61 15.76
N ASN A 109 -3.52 11.52 15.51
CA ASN A 109 -2.49 11.52 16.56
C ASN A 109 -2.20 12.92 17.09
N PHE A 110 -2.36 13.94 16.24
CA PHE A 110 -2.19 15.35 16.57
C PHE A 110 -3.42 16.15 16.12
N PRO A 111 -4.55 16.09 16.85
CA PRO A 111 -5.78 16.80 16.49
C PRO A 111 -5.60 18.31 16.33
N ASP A 112 -4.73 18.90 17.14
CA ASP A 112 -4.39 20.32 17.15
C ASP A 112 -3.16 20.65 16.29
N PHE A 113 -2.79 19.77 15.35
CA PHE A 113 -1.65 19.99 14.47
C PHE A 113 -1.80 21.30 13.67
N ASP A 114 -0.87 22.23 13.94
CA ASP A 114 -0.69 23.48 13.22
C ASP A 114 0.60 23.40 12.40
N GLN A 115 0.45 23.45 11.07
CA GLN A 115 1.53 23.21 10.13
C GLN A 115 2.66 24.24 10.25
N LYS A 116 2.36 25.53 10.51
CA LYS A 116 3.36 26.60 10.60
C LYS A 116 4.42 26.54 9.45
N GLU A 117 5.69 26.41 9.82
CA GLU A 117 6.85 26.31 8.92
C GLU A 117 7.14 24.88 8.45
N ILE A 118 6.47 23.87 9.00
CA ILE A 118 6.67 22.47 8.63
C ILE A 118 6.24 22.27 7.17
N ARG A 119 7.15 21.72 6.37
CA ARG A 119 6.90 21.40 4.97
C ARG A 119 6.15 20.08 4.85
N ILE A 120 5.22 19.99 3.91
CA ILE A 120 4.54 18.72 3.61
C ILE A 120 4.86 18.28 2.19
N GLY A 121 5.40 17.07 2.08
CA GLY A 121 5.64 16.36 0.83
C GLY A 121 4.69 15.18 0.64
N THR A 122 4.34 14.85 -0.59
CA THR A 122 3.53 13.67 -0.91
C THR A 122 4.08 12.87 -2.08
N PHE A 123 3.88 11.55 -2.03
CA PHE A 123 4.04 10.67 -3.17
C PHE A 123 2.66 10.17 -3.64
N GLY A 124 2.28 10.52 -4.87
CA GLY A 124 1.02 10.17 -5.51
C GLY A 124 -0.05 11.26 -5.40
N SER A 125 -0.83 11.41 -6.47
CA SER A 125 -1.90 12.42 -6.58
C SER A 125 -3.03 12.22 -5.56
N THR A 126 -3.34 10.98 -5.20
CA THR A 126 -4.35 10.67 -4.18
C THR A 126 -3.90 11.14 -2.79
N THR A 127 -2.62 10.99 -2.47
CA THR A 127 -2.03 11.49 -1.23
C THR A 127 -2.00 13.02 -1.20
N ALA A 128 -1.63 13.65 -2.32
CA ALA A 128 -1.66 15.11 -2.47
C ALA A 128 -3.08 15.68 -2.26
N GLN A 129 -4.10 15.02 -2.82
CA GLN A 129 -5.48 15.41 -2.60
C GLN A 129 -5.88 15.30 -1.12
N ALA A 130 -5.52 14.21 -0.44
CA ALA A 130 -5.81 14.04 0.99
C ALA A 130 -5.19 15.15 1.86
N VAL A 131 -3.99 15.63 1.54
CA VAL A 131 -3.37 16.79 2.22
C VAL A 131 -4.21 18.05 2.02
N ARG A 132 -4.65 18.33 0.78
CA ARG A 132 -5.49 19.49 0.46
C ARG A 132 -6.85 19.42 1.14
N ASP A 133 -7.48 18.25 1.14
CA ASP A 133 -8.79 18.02 1.78
C ASP A 133 -8.71 18.17 3.30
N ALA A 134 -7.56 17.87 3.90
CA ALA A 134 -7.28 18.10 5.32
C ALA A 134 -6.98 19.58 5.68
N GLY A 135 -7.04 20.49 4.70
CA GLY A 135 -6.78 21.92 4.87
C GLY A 135 -5.31 22.26 5.08
N LEU A 136 -4.39 21.37 4.71
CA LEU A 136 -2.95 21.55 4.88
C LEU A 136 -2.31 22.10 3.58
N ARG A 137 -1.25 22.90 3.73
CA ARG A 137 -0.43 23.39 2.62
C ARG A 137 0.45 22.25 2.11
N LEU A 138 0.35 21.94 0.82
CA LEU A 138 1.25 21.01 0.15
C LEU A 138 2.47 21.77 -0.40
N ASP A 139 3.66 21.45 0.09
CA ASP A 139 4.92 22.11 -0.31
C ASP A 139 5.65 21.32 -1.41
N LEU A 140 5.51 19.99 -1.45
CA LEU A 140 6.14 19.13 -2.45
C LEU A 140 5.20 18.01 -2.91
N GLU A 141 4.98 17.89 -4.21
CA GLU A 141 4.23 16.79 -4.82
C GLU A 141 5.15 15.98 -5.73
N ALA A 142 5.21 14.66 -5.53
CA ALA A 142 5.94 13.72 -6.36
C ALA A 142 5.02 12.52 -6.72
N PRO A 143 5.31 11.75 -7.77
CA PRO A 143 6.31 12.01 -8.79
C PRO A 143 5.88 13.15 -9.74
N THR A 144 6.86 13.82 -10.33
CA THR A 144 6.68 14.76 -11.45
C THR A 144 7.46 14.27 -12.67
N VAL A 145 7.29 14.93 -13.82
CA VAL A 145 8.07 14.61 -15.03
C VAL A 145 9.58 14.80 -14.78
N GLN A 146 9.96 15.80 -14.00
CA GLN A 146 11.34 16.15 -13.68
C GLN A 146 11.90 15.31 -12.52
N ALA A 147 11.04 14.89 -11.59
CA ALA A 147 11.40 14.09 -10.43
C ALA A 147 10.51 12.84 -10.32
N PRO A 148 10.90 11.71 -10.97
CA PRO A 148 10.09 10.50 -10.98
C PRO A 148 10.10 9.73 -9.65
N SER A 149 10.94 10.13 -8.69
CA SER A 149 11.02 9.55 -7.36
C SER A 149 10.94 10.63 -6.28
N MET A 150 10.51 10.24 -5.07
CA MET A 150 10.53 11.12 -3.90
C MET A 150 11.95 11.63 -3.59
N THR A 151 12.96 10.78 -3.75
CA THR A 151 14.36 11.17 -3.53
C THR A 151 14.83 12.26 -4.48
N ALA A 152 14.49 12.17 -5.77
CA ALA A 152 14.80 13.20 -6.75
C ALA A 152 14.04 14.50 -6.46
N ALA A 153 12.77 14.39 -6.04
CA ALA A 153 11.94 15.53 -5.72
C ALA A 153 12.49 16.30 -4.50
N LEU A 154 12.89 15.58 -3.44
CA LEU A 154 13.50 16.17 -2.25
C LEU A 154 14.85 16.85 -2.56
N ASP A 155 15.71 16.23 -3.37
CA ASP A 155 16.99 16.83 -3.77
C ASP A 155 16.78 18.16 -4.53
N MET A 156 15.82 18.20 -5.46
CA MET A 156 15.44 19.43 -6.15
C MET A 156 14.89 20.48 -5.19
N PHE A 157 13.96 20.10 -4.32
CA PHE A 157 13.32 20.99 -3.36
C PHE A 157 14.32 21.64 -2.41
N ILE A 158 15.25 20.86 -1.86
CA ILE A 158 16.29 21.37 -0.96
C ILE A 158 17.20 22.36 -1.70
N LYS A 159 17.62 22.06 -2.93
CA LYS A 159 18.46 22.98 -3.74
C LYS A 159 17.77 24.31 -4.06
N GLU A 160 16.45 24.30 -4.19
CA GLU A 160 15.66 25.51 -4.48
C GLU A 160 15.41 26.35 -3.22
N ASN A 161 15.21 25.72 -2.06
CA ASN A 161 14.75 26.38 -0.85
C ASN A 161 15.84 26.68 0.19
N ASN A 162 16.98 25.97 0.16
CA ASN A 162 18.09 26.16 1.11
C ASN A 162 19.30 26.87 0.48
N LYS A 163 19.07 28.00 -0.19
CA LYS A 163 20.15 28.88 -0.68
C LYS A 163 20.64 29.85 0.37
#